data_AF-A0A7Y5HC25-F1
#
_entry.id   AF-A0A7Y5HC25-F1
#
_cell.length_a   1.000
_cell.length_b   1.000
_cell.length_c   1.000
_cell.angle_alpha   90.00
_cell.angle_beta   90.00
_cell.angle_gamma   90.00
#
_symmetry.space_group_name_H-M   'P 1'
#
loop_
_entity.id
_entity.type
_entity.pdbx_description
1 polymer ?
#
loop_
_entity_poly.entity_id
_entity_poly.type
_entity_poly.pdbx_seq_one_letter_code
_entity_poly.pdbx_strand_id
1 'polypeptide(L)'
;MAIGAMVLLSAVGFLDDYTKLRRKHNQGLSAKAKIAGQILVGLLMGAYLLYNPIAVSATYLASHDIPDWPAFAVGWEDAAACARWRSLREGRLYALPHETDWEHAARGPDARPFPWGHAVEAHVSNTNTSQAAGMRPARVGEFPLDESPYGVRGMGGNIQQWCLNEGARGGRRWTMIRGVSWPQSFAQSRASIRTAATRNYLNFTVGFRLVAPVRLG
;
A
#
# COMPACT_ATOMS: atom_id res chain seq x y z
N MET A 1 -8.91 -9.14 18.35
CA MET A 1 -10.38 -9.24 18.21
C MET A 1 -10.88 -10.68 18.30
N ALA A 2 -10.52 -11.59 17.39
CA ALA A 2 -10.94 -13.00 17.46
C ALA A 2 -10.53 -13.70 18.78
N ILE A 3 -9.31 -13.44 19.26
CA ILE A 3 -8.83 -13.96 20.55
C ILE A 3 -9.69 -13.43 21.73
N GLY A 4 -10.10 -12.16 21.70
CA GLY A 4 -10.95 -11.58 22.75
C GLY A 4 -12.35 -12.18 22.79
N ALA A 5 -12.95 -12.40 21.61
CA ALA A 5 -14.23 -13.11 21.49
C ALA A 5 -14.13 -14.58 21.92
N MET A 6 -13.04 -15.26 21.56
CA MET A 6 -12.77 -16.64 22.00
C MET A 6 -12.53 -16.74 23.50
N VAL A 7 -11.86 -15.78 24.12
CA VAL A 7 -11.66 -15.72 25.58
C VAL A 7 -12.97 -15.45 26.30
N LEU A 8 -13.82 -14.55 25.80
CA LEU A 8 -15.13 -14.27 26.39
C LEU A 8 -16.08 -15.48 26.29
N LEU A 9 -16.13 -16.15 25.13
CA LEU A 9 -16.94 -17.36 24.96
C LEU A 9 -16.43 -18.52 25.83
N SER A 10 -15.10 -18.67 25.96
CA SER A 10 -14.48 -19.63 26.87
C SER A 10 -14.79 -19.32 28.35
N ALA A 11 -14.80 -18.05 28.74
CA ALA A 11 -15.12 -17.62 30.10
C ALA A 11 -16.58 -17.91 30.47
N VAL A 12 -17.52 -17.72 29.55
CA VAL A 12 -18.95 -18.05 29.76
C VAL A 12 -19.15 -19.56 29.91
N GLY A 13 -18.48 -20.37 29.07
CA GLY A 13 -18.49 -21.83 29.20
C GLY A 13 -17.90 -22.29 30.53
N PHE A 14 -16.75 -21.73 30.92
CA PHE A 14 -16.07 -22.05 32.17
C PHE A 14 -16.90 -21.68 33.41
N LEU A 15 -17.61 -20.55 33.39
CA LEU A 15 -18.44 -20.12 34.53
C LEU A 15 -19.69 -21.00 34.70
N ASP A 16 -20.27 -21.50 33.60
CA ASP A 16 -21.36 -22.49 33.63
C ASP A 16 -20.87 -23.83 34.21
N ASP A 17 -19.66 -24.27 33.87
CA ASP A 17 -19.08 -25.50 34.43
C ASP A 17 -18.63 -25.34 35.89
N TYR A 18 -18.09 -24.18 36.27
CA TYR A 18 -17.75 -23.85 37.66
C TYR A 18 -18.98 -23.85 38.57
N THR A 19 -20.10 -23.28 38.11
CA THR A 19 -21.35 -23.25 38.88
C THR A 19 -21.98 -24.63 39.04
N LYS A 20 -21.87 -25.52 38.05
CA LYS A 20 -22.24 -26.94 38.18
C LYS A 20 -21.39 -27.67 39.23
N LEU A 21 -20.07 -27.46 39.21
CA LEU A 21 -19.14 -28.10 40.15
C LEU A 21 -19.36 -27.66 41.60
N ARG A 22 -19.63 -26.36 41.84
CA ARG A 22 -19.78 -25.83 43.20
C ARG A 22 -21.13 -26.14 43.85
N ARG A 23 -22.22 -26.25 43.07
CA ARG A 23 -23.58 -26.42 43.61
C ARG A 23 -24.03 -27.88 43.76
N LYS A 24 -23.26 -28.87 43.30
CA LYS A 24 -23.59 -30.31 43.29
C LYS A 24 -25.01 -30.63 42.75
N HIS A 25 -25.59 -29.73 41.95
CA HIS A 25 -26.90 -29.86 41.32
C HIS A 25 -26.71 -29.78 39.81
N ASN A 26 -27.25 -30.77 39.07
CA ASN A 26 -27.00 -30.94 37.63
C ASN A 26 -27.79 -29.98 36.73
N GLN A 27 -28.49 -29.00 37.29
CA GLN A 27 -29.21 -27.99 36.53
C GLN A 27 -28.28 -26.79 36.32
N GLY A 28 -27.48 -26.83 35.25
CA GLY A 28 -26.75 -25.67 34.75
C GLY A 28 -27.69 -24.57 34.25
N LEU A 29 -27.17 -23.50 33.64
CA LEU A 29 -28.04 -22.48 33.04
C LEU A 29 -29.02 -23.13 32.05
N SER A 30 -30.32 -22.79 32.17
CA SER A 30 -31.35 -23.23 31.24
C SER A 30 -30.92 -22.96 29.80
N ALA A 31 -31.19 -23.88 28.88
CA ALA A 31 -30.86 -23.74 27.47
C ALA A 31 -31.35 -22.39 26.89
N LYS A 32 -32.51 -21.91 27.36
CA LYS A 32 -33.06 -20.60 26.97
C LYS A 32 -32.19 -19.43 27.44
N ALA A 33 -31.63 -19.50 28.64
CA ALA A 33 -30.74 -18.46 29.18
C ALA A 33 -29.39 -18.42 28.46
N LYS A 34 -28.87 -19.60 28.03
CA LYS A 34 -27.65 -19.67 27.23
C LYS A 34 -27.81 -19.06 25.85
N ILE A 35 -28.91 -19.39 25.17
CA ILE A 35 -29.24 -18.80 23.86
C ILE A 35 -29.45 -17.29 23.99
N ALA A 36 -30.18 -16.84 25.02
CA ALA A 36 -30.39 -15.41 25.27
C ALA A 36 -29.05 -14.67 25.51
N GLY A 37 -28.14 -15.26 26.28
CA GLY A 37 -26.80 -14.71 26.50
C GLY A 37 -25.97 -14.63 25.22
N GLN A 38 -26.02 -15.66 24.37
CA GLN A 38 -25.30 -15.68 23.08
C GLN A 38 -25.86 -14.64 22.11
N ILE A 39 -27.18 -14.50 22.02
CA ILE A 39 -27.84 -13.47 21.22
C ILE A 39 -27.44 -12.08 21.71
N LEU A 40 -27.46 -11.84 23.03
CA LEU A 40 -27.07 -10.57 23.61
C LEU A 40 -25.60 -10.22 23.31
N VAL A 41 -24.68 -11.15 23.50
CA VAL A 41 -23.25 -10.94 23.17
C VAL A 41 -23.07 -10.69 21.67
N GLY A 42 -23.78 -11.43 20.81
CA GLY A 42 -23.76 -11.22 19.36
C GLY A 42 -24.29 -9.84 18.95
N LEU A 43 -25.38 -9.38 19.56
CA LEU A 43 -25.95 -8.05 19.33
C LEU A 43 -25.03 -6.93 19.83
N LEU A 44 -24.44 -7.08 21.02
CA LEU A 44 -23.49 -6.11 21.56
C LEU A 44 -22.22 -6.02 20.70
N MET A 45 -21.70 -7.16 20.25
CA MET A 45 -20.59 -7.20 19.29
C MET A 45 -20.99 -6.55 17.97
N GLY A 46 -22.17 -6.88 17.42
CA GLY A 46 -22.70 -6.27 16.20
C GLY A 46 -22.83 -4.75 16.31
N ALA A 47 -23.41 -4.25 17.40
CA ALA A 47 -23.50 -2.82 17.68
C ALA A 47 -22.10 -2.18 17.81
N TYR A 48 -21.19 -2.81 18.56
CA TYR A 48 -19.82 -2.32 18.69
C TYR A 48 -19.11 -2.22 17.33
N LEU A 49 -19.30 -3.19 16.43
CA LEU A 49 -18.74 -3.19 15.08
C LEU A 49 -19.36 -2.13 14.16
N LEU A 50 -20.63 -1.73 14.39
CA LEU A 50 -21.24 -0.62 13.66
C LEU A 50 -20.62 0.74 14.05
N TYR A 51 -20.28 0.92 15.33
CA TYR A 51 -19.69 2.17 15.84
C TYR A 51 -18.16 2.22 15.76
N ASN A 52 -17.50 1.06 15.69
CA ASN A 52 -16.06 0.92 15.57
C ASN A 52 -15.78 0.10 14.31
N PRO A 53 -15.90 0.69 13.10
CA PRO A 53 -15.58 -0.01 11.88
C PRO A 53 -14.16 -0.55 12.02
N ILE A 54 -14.03 -1.88 12.06
CA ILE A 54 -12.73 -2.52 11.89
C ILE A 54 -12.27 -2.02 10.53
N ALA A 55 -11.27 -1.15 10.50
CA ALA A 55 -10.58 -0.84 9.27
C ALA A 55 -9.91 -2.13 8.81
N VAL A 56 -10.67 -2.95 8.08
CA VAL A 56 -10.13 -4.08 7.33
C VAL A 56 -9.24 -3.44 6.29
N SER A 57 -7.95 -3.40 6.62
CA SER A 57 -6.87 -3.04 5.73
C SER A 57 -7.13 -3.65 4.35
N ALA A 58 -7.13 -2.80 3.32
CA ALA A 58 -7.11 -3.11 1.89
C ALA A 58 -8.37 -3.68 1.18
N THR A 59 -9.50 -4.01 1.83
CA THR A 59 -10.60 -4.72 1.12
C THR A 59 -11.71 -3.82 0.53
N TYR A 60 -11.80 -2.54 0.88
CA TYR A 60 -12.76 -1.62 0.26
C TYR A 60 -12.07 -0.71 -0.75
N LEU A 61 -11.59 -1.30 -1.85
CA LEU A 61 -11.30 -0.52 -3.05
C LEU A 61 -12.63 -0.01 -3.59
N ALA A 62 -12.94 1.26 -3.36
CA ALA A 62 -14.11 1.85 -3.98
C ALA A 62 -13.84 1.98 -5.48
N SER A 63 -14.78 1.52 -6.32
CA SER A 63 -14.59 1.51 -7.78
C SER A 63 -14.28 2.88 -8.37
N HIS A 64 -14.65 3.97 -7.69
CA HIS A 64 -14.39 5.33 -8.10
C HIS A 64 -12.96 5.82 -7.81
N ASP A 65 -12.21 5.14 -6.94
CA ASP A 65 -10.80 5.47 -6.64
C ASP A 65 -9.82 4.82 -7.62
N ILE A 66 -10.14 3.61 -8.07
CA ILE A 66 -9.31 2.76 -8.94
C ILE A 66 -8.91 3.44 -10.27
N PRO A 67 -9.77 4.21 -10.97
CA PRO A 67 -9.43 4.79 -12.26
C PRO A 67 -8.24 5.74 -12.21
N ASP A 68 -8.07 6.45 -11.10
CA ASP A 68 -7.03 7.47 -10.93
C ASP A 68 -5.89 7.01 -10.03
N TRP A 69 -5.94 5.78 -9.52
CA TRP A 69 -4.82 5.22 -8.76
C TRP A 69 -3.68 4.83 -9.71
N PRO A 70 -2.42 4.94 -9.24
CA PRO A 70 -1.31 4.42 -10.01
C PRO A 70 -1.49 2.92 -10.23
N ALA A 71 -1.10 2.41 -11.41
CA ALA A 71 -1.00 0.97 -11.60
C ALA A 71 0.10 0.43 -10.68
N PHE A 72 -0.25 -0.50 -9.79
CA PHE A 72 0.66 -1.20 -8.87
C PHE A 72 0.34 -2.69 -8.84
N ALA A 73 1.13 -3.48 -8.09
CA ALA A 73 1.07 -4.95 -8.16
C ALA A 73 1.35 -5.45 -9.58
N VAL A 74 2.37 -4.87 -10.21
CA VAL A 74 2.79 -5.20 -11.57
C VAL A 74 4.23 -5.69 -11.53
N GLY A 75 4.52 -6.83 -12.15
CA GLY A 75 5.89 -7.32 -12.31
C GLY A 75 6.68 -6.48 -13.32
N TRP A 76 8.01 -6.57 -13.30
CA TRP A 76 8.83 -5.78 -14.23
C TRP A 76 8.53 -6.15 -15.69
N GLU A 77 8.31 -7.44 -15.97
CA GLU A 77 8.05 -7.92 -17.34
C GLU A 77 6.71 -7.42 -17.89
N ASP A 78 5.69 -7.34 -17.02
CA ASP A 78 4.37 -6.78 -17.35
C ASP A 78 4.46 -5.27 -17.61
N ALA A 79 5.21 -4.55 -16.77
CA ALA A 79 5.44 -3.12 -16.96
C ALA A 79 6.17 -2.84 -18.30
N ALA A 80 7.19 -3.64 -18.62
CA ALA A 80 7.88 -3.57 -19.89
C ALA A 80 6.99 -3.98 -21.08
N ALA A 81 6.11 -4.97 -20.92
CA ALA A 81 5.14 -5.36 -21.93
C ALA A 81 4.11 -4.25 -22.19
N CYS A 82 3.62 -3.59 -21.13
CA CYS A 82 2.74 -2.43 -21.24
C CYS A 82 3.39 -1.29 -22.02
N ALA A 83 4.67 -0.98 -21.75
CA ALA A 83 5.43 0.00 -22.50
C ALA A 83 5.50 -0.34 -24.01
N ARG A 84 5.80 -1.61 -24.34
CA ARG A 84 5.84 -2.08 -25.74
C ARG A 84 4.47 -2.01 -26.41
N TRP A 85 3.42 -2.47 -25.73
CA TRP A 85 2.05 -2.41 -26.24
C TRP A 85 1.63 -0.97 -26.55
N ARG A 86 1.88 -0.04 -25.60
CA ARG A 86 1.57 1.37 -25.79
C ARG A 86 2.35 1.96 -26.95
N SER A 87 3.61 1.55 -27.11
CA SER A 87 4.45 1.99 -28.22
C SER A 87 3.88 1.61 -29.58
N LEU A 88 3.44 0.36 -29.72
CA LEU A 88 2.81 -0.14 -30.94
C LEU A 88 1.48 0.57 -31.22
N ARG A 89 0.69 0.82 -30.18
CA ARG A 89 -0.63 1.45 -30.29
C ARG A 89 -0.56 2.92 -30.69
N GLU A 90 0.41 3.66 -30.17
CA GLU A 90 0.50 5.12 -30.33
C GLU A 90 1.56 5.54 -31.37
N GLY A 91 2.31 4.60 -31.95
CA GLY A 91 3.37 4.91 -32.92
C GLY A 91 4.50 5.77 -32.33
N ARG A 92 4.71 5.69 -31.01
CA ARG A 92 5.73 6.44 -30.27
C ARG A 92 6.48 5.49 -29.35
N LEU A 93 7.80 5.58 -29.30
CA LEU A 93 8.58 4.75 -28.37
C LEU A 93 8.29 5.14 -26.91
N TYR A 94 7.78 4.18 -26.15
CA TYR A 94 7.67 4.20 -24.70
C TYR A 94 8.52 3.09 -24.07
N ALA A 95 9.16 3.41 -22.95
CA ALA A 95 9.98 2.46 -22.18
C ALA A 95 9.85 2.72 -20.68
N LEU A 96 10.36 1.81 -19.86
CA LEU A 96 10.64 2.11 -18.45
C LEU A 96 11.83 3.08 -18.35
N PRO A 97 11.85 3.99 -17.36
CA PRO A 97 12.96 4.91 -17.18
C PRO A 97 14.25 4.15 -16.86
N HIS A 98 15.40 4.66 -17.31
CA HIS A 98 16.64 4.32 -16.66
C HIS A 98 16.65 4.95 -15.25
N GLU A 99 17.31 4.33 -14.28
CA GLU A 99 17.37 4.81 -12.90
C GLU A 99 17.96 6.23 -12.82
N THR A 100 18.96 6.53 -13.65
CA THR A 100 19.56 7.87 -13.71
C THR A 100 18.58 8.90 -14.24
N ASP A 101 17.75 8.54 -15.22
CA ASP A 101 16.74 9.45 -15.77
C ASP A 101 15.63 9.69 -14.74
N TRP A 102 15.24 8.64 -14.01
CA TRP A 102 14.30 8.76 -12.91
C TRP A 102 14.85 9.68 -11.81
N GLU A 103 16.08 9.46 -11.39
CA GLU A 103 16.72 10.26 -10.35
C GLU A 103 16.89 11.72 -10.78
N HIS A 104 17.31 11.95 -12.03
CA HIS A 104 17.41 13.29 -12.59
C HIS A 104 16.04 13.96 -12.70
N ALA A 105 15.01 13.24 -13.14
CA ALA A 105 13.65 13.76 -13.23
C ALA A 105 13.11 14.19 -11.86
N ALA A 106 13.47 13.47 -10.79
CA ALA A 106 13.10 13.83 -9.42
C ALA A 106 13.91 15.01 -8.88
N ARG A 107 15.22 15.03 -9.11
CA ARG A 107 16.14 15.93 -8.42
C ARG A 107 16.48 17.20 -9.21
N GLY A 108 16.20 17.24 -10.51
CA GLY A 108 16.72 18.32 -11.33
C GLY A 108 18.26 18.42 -11.34
N PRO A 109 18.80 19.53 -11.84
CA PRO A 109 20.25 19.74 -11.97
C PRO A 109 20.92 20.11 -10.63
N ASP A 110 20.16 20.55 -9.63
CA ASP A 110 20.66 20.98 -8.32
C ASP A 110 20.77 19.85 -7.31
N ALA A 111 20.48 18.61 -7.72
CA ALA A 111 20.63 17.41 -6.88
C ALA A 111 19.87 17.50 -5.54
N ARG A 112 18.72 18.18 -5.52
CA ARG A 112 17.86 18.31 -4.32
C ARG A 112 17.48 16.95 -3.72
N PRO A 113 17.33 16.84 -2.40
CA PRO A 113 17.02 15.58 -1.74
C PRO A 113 15.60 15.07 -2.01
N PHE A 114 14.64 15.95 -2.28
CA PHE A 114 13.24 15.64 -2.55
C PHE A 114 12.76 16.34 -3.82
N PRO A 115 11.73 15.84 -4.53
CA PRO A 115 11.20 16.49 -5.73
C PRO A 115 10.90 17.98 -5.56
N TRP A 116 10.23 18.32 -4.46
CA TRP A 116 9.85 19.70 -4.10
C TRP A 116 11.01 20.57 -3.59
N GLY A 117 12.18 19.99 -3.31
CA GLY A 117 13.35 20.76 -2.88
C GLY A 117 14.07 20.16 -1.68
N HIS A 118 14.51 21.05 -0.80
CA HIS A 118 15.40 20.73 0.32
C HIS A 118 14.66 20.60 1.67
N ALA A 119 13.42 21.06 1.72
CA ALA A 119 12.62 21.06 2.94
C ALA A 119 12.12 19.65 3.29
N VAL A 120 12.18 19.32 4.57
CA VAL A 120 11.73 18.04 5.15
C VAL A 120 10.24 18.16 5.45
N GLU A 121 9.40 17.91 4.46
CA GLU A 121 7.96 18.16 4.54
C GLU A 121 7.17 16.87 4.33
N ALA A 122 6.95 16.10 5.40
CA ALA A 122 6.35 14.77 5.27
C ALA A 122 4.95 14.77 4.62
N HIS A 123 4.18 15.84 4.82
CA HIS A 123 2.80 15.99 4.36
C HIS A 123 2.65 16.20 2.85
N VAL A 124 3.73 16.52 2.12
CA VAL A 124 3.65 16.88 0.70
C VAL A 124 3.67 15.68 -0.24
N SER A 125 4.02 14.48 0.25
CA SER A 125 4.01 13.24 -0.54
C SER A 125 3.24 12.13 0.17
N ASN A 126 2.74 11.15 -0.58
CA ASN A 126 1.99 10.03 -0.01
C ASN A 126 2.93 8.99 0.64
N THR A 127 3.01 8.99 1.97
CA THR A 127 3.84 8.07 2.78
C THR A 127 3.07 7.69 4.04
N ASN A 128 3.62 6.84 4.90
CA ASN A 128 2.91 6.46 6.13
C ASN A 128 2.77 7.61 7.13
N THR A 129 3.51 8.70 6.94
CA THR A 129 3.57 9.85 7.84
C THR A 129 2.59 10.95 7.44
N SER A 130 2.14 10.99 6.18
CA SER A 130 1.20 11.99 5.66
C SER A 130 -0.26 11.55 5.63
N GLN A 131 -0.53 10.26 5.78
CA GLN A 131 -1.88 9.73 5.61
C GLN A 131 -2.70 9.78 6.89
N ALA A 132 -3.52 10.83 7.02
CA ALA A 132 -4.54 10.91 8.06
C ALA A 132 -5.72 9.93 7.84
N ALA A 133 -5.99 9.55 6.58
CA ALA A 133 -7.17 8.78 6.16
C ALA A 133 -6.92 7.25 5.98
N GLY A 134 -5.82 6.72 6.52
CA GLY A 134 -5.45 5.30 6.44
C GLY A 134 -4.43 4.97 5.34
N MET A 135 -3.70 3.86 5.50
CA MET A 135 -2.59 3.45 4.61
C MET A 135 -3.08 2.89 3.26
N ARG A 136 -3.12 3.72 2.22
CA ARG A 136 -3.56 3.38 0.86
C ARG A 136 -2.79 4.16 -0.24
N PRO A 137 -2.87 3.71 -1.51
CA PRO A 137 -2.51 4.57 -2.63
C PRO A 137 -3.35 5.85 -2.64
N ALA A 138 -2.73 6.92 -3.11
CA ALA A 138 -3.38 8.18 -3.42
C ALA A 138 -3.61 8.27 -4.93
N ARG A 139 -4.63 9.02 -5.34
CA ARG A 139 -4.88 9.29 -6.76
C ARG A 139 -3.68 10.03 -7.37
N VAL A 140 -3.42 9.80 -8.64
CA VAL A 140 -2.42 10.55 -9.39
C VAL A 140 -2.80 12.03 -9.34
N GLY A 141 -1.92 12.85 -8.79
CA GLY A 141 -2.15 14.30 -8.63
C GLY A 141 -2.78 14.74 -7.30
N GLU A 142 -3.14 13.82 -6.40
CA GLU A 142 -3.68 14.14 -5.06
C GLU A 142 -2.68 14.91 -4.18
N PHE A 143 -1.38 14.74 -4.44
CA PHE A 143 -0.28 15.46 -3.79
C PHE A 143 0.37 16.42 -4.78
N PRO A 144 -0.20 17.62 -5.00
CA PRO A 144 0.28 18.55 -6.03
C PRO A 144 1.66 19.15 -5.71
N LEU A 145 2.05 19.16 -4.44
CA LEU A 145 3.37 19.64 -4.00
C LEU A 145 4.47 18.58 -4.14
N ASP A 146 4.15 17.30 -4.32
CA ASP A 146 5.12 16.27 -4.72
C ASP A 146 5.42 16.39 -6.22
N GLU A 147 6.11 17.48 -6.58
CA GLU A 147 6.42 17.89 -7.94
C GLU A 147 7.90 18.24 -8.06
N SER A 148 8.55 17.73 -9.10
CA SER A 148 9.96 18.01 -9.39
C SER A 148 10.16 19.34 -10.14
N PRO A 149 11.40 19.83 -10.29
CA PRO A 149 11.70 21.04 -11.10
C PRO A 149 11.24 20.97 -12.55
N TYR A 150 11.02 19.75 -13.05
CA TYR A 150 10.57 19.49 -14.40
C TYR A 150 9.05 19.27 -14.48
N GLY A 151 8.31 19.52 -13.39
CA GLY A 151 6.86 19.30 -13.31
C GLY A 151 6.48 17.81 -13.16
N VAL A 152 7.42 16.93 -12.83
CA VAL A 152 7.13 15.49 -12.69
C VAL A 152 6.61 15.21 -11.30
N ARG A 153 5.37 14.72 -11.22
CA ARG A 153 4.69 14.44 -9.95
C ARG A 153 4.82 13.00 -9.47
N GLY A 154 4.58 12.79 -8.18
CA GLY A 154 4.52 11.47 -7.56
C GLY A 154 5.89 10.78 -7.56
N MET A 155 6.93 11.52 -7.19
CA MET A 155 8.31 11.03 -7.16
C MET A 155 8.83 10.87 -5.72
N GLY A 156 8.23 11.56 -4.76
CA GLY A 156 8.59 11.48 -3.34
C GLY A 156 7.69 10.56 -2.52
N GLY A 157 6.72 9.88 -3.15
CA GLY A 157 5.88 8.90 -2.49
C GLY A 157 4.88 8.22 -3.42
N ASN A 158 3.82 7.69 -2.81
CA ASN A 158 2.76 6.91 -3.42
C ASN A 158 3.19 5.50 -3.78
N ILE A 159 3.85 5.28 -4.93
CA ILE A 159 4.33 3.95 -5.34
C ILE A 159 5.81 3.99 -5.66
N GLN A 160 6.47 2.85 -5.40
CA GLN A 160 7.79 2.62 -5.96
C GLN A 160 7.67 2.28 -7.45
N GLN A 161 8.70 2.59 -8.23
CA GLN A 161 8.62 2.54 -9.68
C GLN A 161 9.76 1.72 -10.28
N TRP A 162 9.40 0.72 -11.08
CA TRP A 162 10.34 -0.08 -11.87
C TRP A 162 11.18 0.79 -12.81
N CYS A 163 12.47 0.48 -12.90
CA CYS A 163 13.41 1.06 -13.84
C CYS A 163 13.99 -0.03 -14.75
N LEU A 164 14.51 0.39 -15.91
CA LEU A 164 15.04 -0.48 -16.96
C LEU A 164 16.33 -1.20 -16.53
N ASN A 165 17.09 -0.65 -15.58
CA ASN A 165 18.38 -1.19 -15.14
C ASN A 165 18.26 -2.63 -14.66
N GLU A 166 19.02 -3.50 -15.31
CA GLU A 166 19.16 -4.90 -14.94
C GLU A 166 20.54 -5.16 -14.34
N GLY A 167 20.61 -6.13 -13.44
CA GLY A 167 21.87 -6.65 -12.91
C GLY A 167 21.77 -8.15 -12.67
N ALA A 168 22.92 -8.82 -12.57
CA ALA A 168 22.99 -10.22 -12.21
C ALA A 168 23.90 -10.40 -10.99
N ARG A 169 23.42 -11.10 -9.96
CA ARG A 169 24.22 -11.47 -8.79
C ARG A 169 23.85 -12.88 -8.35
N GLY A 170 24.85 -13.77 -8.30
CA GLY A 170 24.64 -15.17 -7.90
C GLY A 170 23.67 -15.93 -8.82
N GLY A 171 23.72 -15.69 -10.13
CA GLY A 171 22.83 -16.33 -11.11
C GLY A 171 21.40 -15.80 -11.16
N ARG A 172 21.01 -14.88 -10.27
CA ARG A 172 19.69 -14.23 -10.29
C ARG A 172 19.76 -12.88 -10.98
N ARG A 173 18.79 -12.62 -11.86
CA ARG A 173 18.57 -11.32 -12.51
C ARG A 173 17.70 -10.43 -11.62
N TRP A 174 18.14 -9.19 -11.45
CA TRP A 174 17.50 -8.16 -10.64
C TRP A 174 17.23 -6.94 -11.51
N THR A 175 16.23 -6.16 -11.13
CA THR A 175 15.86 -4.90 -11.75
C THR A 175 15.77 -3.81 -10.69
N MET A 176 16.12 -2.59 -11.07
CA MET A 176 16.10 -1.46 -10.13
C MET A 176 14.69 -0.93 -9.93
N ILE A 177 14.42 -0.48 -8.70
CA ILE A 177 13.20 0.17 -8.25
C ILE A 177 13.60 1.51 -7.60
N ARG A 178 12.84 2.56 -7.92
CA ARG A 178 13.06 3.91 -7.40
C ARG A 178 11.86 4.46 -6.65
N GLY A 179 12.13 5.46 -5.82
CA GLY A 179 11.14 6.10 -4.96
C GLY A 179 10.74 5.25 -3.77
N VAL A 180 9.71 5.73 -3.08
CA VAL A 180 9.09 5.08 -1.93
C VAL A 180 7.59 4.94 -2.14
N SER A 181 6.98 4.11 -1.33
CA SER A 181 5.55 3.85 -1.38
C SER A 181 4.82 4.28 -0.12
N TRP A 182 3.49 4.33 -0.21
CA TRP A 182 2.60 4.79 0.85
C TRP A 182 2.75 4.09 2.23
N PRO A 183 3.15 2.79 2.37
CA PRO A 183 3.37 2.22 3.70
C PRO A 183 4.77 2.52 4.26
N GLN A 184 5.68 3.06 3.45
CA GLN A 184 7.05 3.36 3.88
C GLN A 184 7.12 4.69 4.65
N SER A 185 8.12 4.78 5.53
CA SER A 185 8.39 6.00 6.29
C SER A 185 8.85 7.13 5.39
N PHE A 186 8.37 8.34 5.67
CA PHE A 186 8.85 9.54 5.00
C PHE A 186 10.39 9.69 5.05
N ALA A 187 11.04 9.19 6.10
CA ALA A 187 12.50 9.21 6.23
C ALA A 187 13.24 8.53 5.06
N GLN A 188 12.55 7.65 4.32
CA GLN A 188 13.09 6.95 3.15
C GLN A 188 12.84 7.68 1.82
N SER A 189 12.05 8.76 1.80
CA SER A 189 11.56 9.46 0.60
C SER A 189 12.61 10.25 -0.18
N ARG A 190 13.89 10.06 0.12
CA ARG A 190 14.96 10.72 -0.61
C ARG A 190 14.91 10.29 -2.07
N ALA A 191 14.98 11.26 -2.96
CA ALA A 191 14.97 11.04 -4.40
C ALA A 191 16.17 10.21 -4.88
N SER A 192 17.21 9.99 -4.05
CA SER A 192 18.38 9.14 -4.31
C SER A 192 18.22 7.69 -3.80
N ILE A 193 17.07 7.30 -3.24
CA ILE A 193 16.87 5.95 -2.68
C ILE A 193 16.91 4.88 -3.77
N ARG A 194 17.60 3.77 -3.49
CA ARG A 194 17.84 2.68 -4.44
C ARG A 194 17.33 1.37 -3.85
N THR A 195 16.44 0.71 -4.57
CA THR A 195 15.97 -0.65 -4.23
C THR A 195 16.15 -1.54 -5.46
N ALA A 196 16.39 -2.84 -5.24
CA ALA A 196 16.44 -3.82 -6.32
C ALA A 196 15.58 -5.02 -5.94
N ALA A 197 14.91 -5.60 -6.93
CA ALA A 197 14.12 -6.81 -6.75
C ALA A 197 14.25 -7.72 -7.96
N THR A 198 13.84 -8.99 -7.84
CA THR A 198 13.84 -9.90 -8.99
C THR A 198 12.77 -9.46 -9.99
N ARG A 199 12.93 -9.84 -11.25
CA ARG A 199 12.01 -9.44 -12.34
C ARG A 199 10.56 -9.86 -12.10
N ASN A 200 10.37 -10.98 -11.40
CA ASN A 200 9.07 -11.55 -11.04
C ASN A 200 8.57 -11.10 -9.66
N TYR A 201 9.26 -10.16 -9.00
CA TYR A 201 8.80 -9.61 -7.74
C TYR A 201 7.47 -8.90 -7.95
N LEU A 202 6.44 -9.36 -7.23
CA LEU A 202 5.11 -8.79 -7.26
C LEU A 202 4.80 -8.24 -5.87
N ASN A 203 4.61 -6.93 -5.78
CA ASN A 203 4.26 -6.27 -4.53
C ASN A 203 3.23 -5.18 -4.83
N PHE A 204 2.23 -5.09 -3.97
CA PHE A 204 1.19 -4.06 -4.05
C PHE A 204 1.75 -2.64 -3.97
N THR A 205 2.97 -2.41 -3.51
CA THR A 205 3.57 -1.07 -3.46
C THR A 205 4.36 -0.66 -4.70
N VAL A 206 4.53 -1.58 -5.66
CA VAL A 206 5.41 -1.37 -6.82
C VAL A 206 4.59 -1.29 -8.09
N GLY A 207 4.82 -0.22 -8.84
CA GLY A 207 4.26 0.04 -10.15
C GLY A 207 5.34 0.55 -11.09
N PHE A 208 4.96 1.42 -12.03
CA PHE A 208 5.90 1.96 -13.00
C PHE A 208 5.45 3.33 -13.54
N ARG A 209 6.38 4.00 -14.20
CA ARG A 209 6.08 5.12 -15.11
C ARG A 209 6.73 4.85 -16.46
N LEU A 210 6.26 5.53 -17.48
CA LEU A 210 6.84 5.44 -18.82
C LEU A 210 7.64 6.70 -19.13
N VAL A 211 8.72 6.50 -19.88
CA VAL A 211 9.47 7.56 -20.54
C VAL A 211 9.36 7.40 -22.04
N ALA A 212 9.56 8.50 -22.76
CA ALA A 212 9.64 8.49 -24.20
C ALA A 212 10.76 9.46 -24.64
N PRO A 213 11.46 9.19 -25.75
CA PRO A 213 12.43 10.12 -26.31
C PRO A 213 11.79 11.49 -26.57
N VAL A 214 12.60 12.54 -26.39
CA VAL A 214 12.24 13.89 -26.81
C VAL A 214 12.22 13.91 -28.33
N ARG A 215 11.14 14.42 -28.92
CA ARG A 215 11.12 14.77 -30.34
C ARG A 215 11.80 16.13 -30.45
N LEU A 216 13.05 16.15 -30.91
CA LEU A 216 13.67 17.39 -31.36
C LEU A 216 12.97 17.73 -32.69
N GLY A 217 12.18 18.79 -32.67
CA GLY A 217 11.55 19.36 -33.87
C GLY A 217 12.55 20.12 -34.71
#